data_AF-A0A3D5NQM5-F1
#
_entry.id   AF-A0A3D5NQM5-F1
#
_cell.length_a   1.000
_cell.length_b   1.000
_cell.length_c   1.000
_cell.angle_alpha   90.00
_cell.angle_beta   90.00
_cell.angle_gamma   90.00
#
_symmetry.space_group_name_H-M   'P 1'
#
loop_
_entity.id
_entity.type
_entity.pdbx_description
1 polymer ?
#
loop_
_entity_poly.entity_id
_entity_poly.type
_entity_poly.pdbx_seq_one_letter_code
_entity_poly.pdbx_strand_id
1 'polypeptide(L)'
;MNKKITSVLIILVLLLGGLGLYNAFAPKGSEGSKEVTINIIVESEDINFSESFKSDELYLEGLLKEYSEELDVVTEETQYGPMLMGLKGYSTDITKEFFNININGEDAMVGIKEIPVNDKDVYTFEVKGF
;
A
#
# COMPACT_ATOMS: atom_id res chain seq x y z
N MET A 1 29.27 5.38 50.13
CA MET A 1 29.23 5.12 48.67
C MET A 1 29.95 6.26 47.97
N ASN A 2 30.87 5.98 47.05
CA ASN A 2 31.67 7.03 46.40
C ASN A 2 30.77 7.86 45.46
N LYS A 3 30.81 9.20 45.53
CA LYS A 3 29.89 10.07 44.76
C LYS A 3 29.96 9.78 43.26
N LYS A 4 31.16 9.47 42.76
CA LYS A 4 31.41 9.04 41.37
C LYS A 4 30.71 7.72 41.01
N ILE A 5 30.75 6.72 41.91
CA ILE A 5 30.08 5.43 41.71
C ILE A 5 28.57 5.59 41.73
N THR A 6 28.05 6.48 42.57
CA THR A 6 26.61 6.76 42.68
C THR A 6 26.08 7.41 41.40
N SER A 7 26.79 8.39 40.83
CA SER A 7 26.40 9.02 39.56
C SER A 7 26.41 8.06 38.38
N VAL A 8 27.40 7.17 38.29
CA VAL A 8 27.46 6.16 37.22
C VAL A 8 26.28 5.18 37.30
N LEU A 9 25.91 4.75 38.52
CA LEU A 9 24.77 3.85 38.71
C LEU A 9 23.45 4.49 38.29
N ILE A 10 23.24 5.78 38.60
CA ILE A 10 22.03 6.52 38.23
C ILE A 10 21.90 6.65 36.72
N ILE A 11 23.00 6.96 36.01
CA ILE A 11 23.01 7.06 34.55
C ILE A 11 22.70 5.71 33.91
N LEU A 12 23.24 4.62 34.45
CA LEU A 12 22.96 3.27 33.96
C LEU A 12 21.49 2.88 34.15
N VAL A 13 20.89 3.21 35.30
CA VAL A 13 19.46 2.96 35.56
C VAL A 13 18.58 3.80 34.63
N LEU A 14 18.95 5.06 34.36
CA LEU A 14 18.22 5.92 33.42
C LEU A 14 18.31 5.42 31.98
N LEU A 15 19.47 4.93 31.55
CA LEU A 15 19.65 4.33 30.22
C LEU A 15 18.83 3.05 30.05
N LEU A 16 18.89 2.15 31.02
CA LEU A 16 18.12 0.90 30.99
C LEU A 16 16.62 1.18 31.09
N GLY A 17 16.20 2.14 31.91
CA GLY A 17 14.82 2.59 32.00
C GLY A 17 14.32 3.24 30.70
N GLY A 18 15.13 4.11 30.09
CA GLY A 18 14.81 4.76 28.82
C GLY A 18 14.67 3.76 27.66
N LEU A 19 15.57 2.77 27.57
CA LEU A 19 15.48 1.70 26.57
C LEU A 19 14.30 0.76 26.82
N GLY A 20 13.98 0.47 28.08
CA GLY A 20 12.81 -0.33 28.45
C GLY A 20 11.49 0.37 28.11
N LEU A 21 11.38 1.66 28.40
CA LEU A 21 10.23 2.48 28.03
C LEU A 21 10.12 2.65 26.52
N TYR A 22 11.23 2.87 25.82
CA TYR A 22 11.24 2.91 24.36
C TYR A 22 10.76 1.59 23.78
N ASN A 23 11.25 0.43 24.21
CA ASN A 23 10.74 -0.85 23.68
C ASN A 23 9.28 -1.17 24.07
N ALA A 24 8.79 -0.67 25.21
CA ALA A 24 7.42 -0.90 25.66
C ALA A 24 6.39 0.02 24.97
N PHE A 25 6.80 1.24 24.62
CA PHE A 25 5.92 2.30 24.08
C PHE A 25 6.28 2.73 22.65
N ALA A 26 7.39 2.27 22.09
CA ALA A 26 7.63 2.37 20.66
C ALA A 26 6.47 1.66 19.96
N PRO A 27 5.97 2.21 18.84
CA PRO A 27 5.05 1.48 17.99
C PRO A 27 5.71 0.15 17.69
N LYS A 28 5.13 -0.93 18.22
CA LYS A 28 5.45 -2.25 17.73
C LYS A 28 4.97 -2.20 16.29
N GLY A 29 5.91 -2.11 15.34
CA GLY A 29 5.56 -2.43 13.96
C GLY A 29 4.80 -3.74 14.01
N SER A 30 3.60 -3.78 13.45
CA SER A 30 2.89 -5.04 13.33
C SER A 30 3.83 -6.00 12.62
N GLU A 31 4.05 -7.19 13.18
CA GLU A 31 4.51 -8.28 12.33
C GLU A 31 3.46 -8.44 11.23
N GLY A 32 3.87 -8.21 9.98
CA GLY A 32 2.98 -8.33 8.82
C GLY A 32 2.80 -7.01 8.11
N SER A 33 3.29 -7.00 6.88
CA SER A 33 2.90 -6.09 5.82
C SER A 33 1.38 -5.89 5.75
N LYS A 34 0.96 -4.69 5.36
CA LYS A 34 -0.45 -4.31 5.24
C LYS A 34 -1.16 -5.31 4.36
N GLU A 35 -2.24 -5.91 4.85
CA GLU A 35 -3.03 -6.86 4.09
C GLU A 35 -4.15 -6.10 3.38
N VAL A 36 -4.18 -6.12 2.06
CA VAL A 36 -5.15 -5.40 1.23
C VAL A 36 -5.82 -6.34 0.26
N THR A 37 -7.02 -6.02 -0.21
CA THR A 37 -7.71 -6.81 -1.23
C THR A 37 -7.72 -6.06 -2.55
N ILE A 38 -7.35 -6.75 -3.64
CA ILE A 38 -7.45 -6.22 -5.00
C ILE A 38 -8.55 -6.96 -5.74
N ASN A 39 -9.54 -6.21 -6.21
CA ASN A 39 -10.61 -6.69 -7.08
C ASN A 39 -10.41 -6.11 -8.49
N ILE A 40 -10.53 -6.94 -9.51
CA ILE A 40 -10.42 -6.53 -10.92
C ILE A 40 -11.61 -7.07 -11.68
N ILE A 41 -12.39 -6.16 -12.24
CA ILE A 41 -13.65 -6.45 -12.91
C ILE A 41 -13.59 -5.91 -14.33
N VAL A 42 -13.62 -6.82 -15.30
CA VAL A 42 -13.74 -6.52 -16.74
C VAL A 42 -14.90 -7.33 -17.29
N GLU A 43 -16.12 -6.77 -17.23
CA GLU A 43 -17.35 -7.49 -17.61
C GLU A 43 -17.34 -7.97 -19.07
N SER A 44 -16.73 -7.20 -19.97
CA SER A 44 -16.65 -7.52 -21.41
C SER A 44 -15.84 -8.78 -21.71
N GLU A 45 -14.90 -9.14 -20.84
CA GLU A 45 -13.98 -10.28 -21.01
C GLU A 45 -14.17 -11.37 -19.92
N ASP A 46 -15.25 -11.29 -19.14
CA ASP A 46 -15.56 -12.21 -18.02
C ASP A 46 -14.41 -12.32 -16.99
N ILE A 47 -13.67 -11.23 -16.77
CA ILE A 47 -12.62 -11.16 -15.76
C ILE A 47 -13.25 -10.69 -14.44
N ASN A 48 -13.20 -11.57 -13.43
CA ASN A 48 -13.56 -11.25 -12.05
C ASN A 48 -12.51 -11.85 -11.11
N PHE A 49 -11.51 -11.05 -10.79
CA PHE A 49 -10.39 -11.42 -9.92
C PHE A 49 -10.54 -10.74 -8.56
N SER A 50 -10.27 -11.46 -7.48
CA SER A 50 -10.35 -10.95 -6.10
C SER A 50 -9.38 -11.74 -5.23
N GLU A 51 -8.25 -11.15 -4.86
CA GLU A 51 -7.26 -11.78 -3.98
C GLU A 51 -6.70 -10.79 -2.94
N SER A 52 -6.18 -11.33 -1.84
CA SER A 52 -5.54 -10.56 -0.78
C SER A 52 -4.02 -10.55 -0.93
N PHE A 53 -3.44 -9.37 -0.82
CA PHE A 53 -2.02 -9.10 -0.97
C PHE A 53 -1.45 -8.53 0.31
N LYS A 54 -0.15 -8.74 0.51
CA LYS A 54 0.57 -8.25 1.68
C LYS A 54 1.71 -7.35 1.24
N SER A 55 1.65 -6.06 1.57
CA SER A 55 2.67 -5.10 1.12
C SER A 55 3.04 -4.07 2.17
N ASP A 56 4.29 -3.65 2.14
CA ASP A 56 4.79 -2.51 2.93
C ASP A 56 4.80 -1.20 2.13
N GLU A 57 4.44 -1.24 0.85
CA GLU A 57 4.47 -0.09 -0.06
C GLU A 57 3.58 1.04 0.43
N LEU A 58 4.05 2.28 0.31
CA LEU A 58 3.34 3.44 0.85
C LEU A 58 2.14 3.86 -0.03
N TYR A 59 2.24 3.61 -1.33
CA TYR A 59 1.28 4.03 -2.35
C TYR A 59 0.90 2.89 -3.28
N LEU A 60 -0.27 2.99 -3.90
CA LEU A 60 -0.85 1.95 -4.75
C LEU A 60 0.03 1.63 -5.97
N GLU A 61 0.74 2.61 -6.52
CA GLU A 61 1.74 2.39 -7.57
C GLU A 61 2.81 1.38 -7.13
N GLY A 62 3.32 1.50 -5.91
CA GLY A 62 4.30 0.57 -5.34
C GLY A 62 3.73 -0.83 -5.22
N LEU A 63 2.52 -0.95 -4.64
CA LEU A 63 1.81 -2.23 -4.50
C LEU A 63 1.60 -2.91 -5.87
N LEU A 64 1.13 -2.16 -6.87
CA LEU A 64 0.90 -2.70 -8.21
C LEU A 64 2.22 -3.12 -8.90
N LYS A 65 3.31 -2.38 -8.67
CA LYS A 65 4.64 -2.76 -9.17
C LYS A 65 5.17 -4.03 -8.49
N GLU A 66 4.98 -4.16 -7.18
CA GLU A 66 5.39 -5.34 -6.40
C GLU A 66 4.71 -6.62 -6.92
N TYR A 67 3.43 -6.54 -7.28
CA TYR A 67 2.63 -7.67 -7.79
C TYR A 67 2.41 -7.62 -9.32
N SER A 68 3.29 -6.93 -10.05
CA SER A 68 3.09 -6.66 -11.49
C SER A 68 2.99 -7.93 -12.34
N GLU A 69 3.72 -9.00 -11.99
CA GLU A 69 3.69 -10.27 -12.72
C GLU A 69 2.38 -11.04 -12.49
N GLU A 70 1.80 -10.94 -11.29
CA GLU A 70 0.56 -11.65 -10.93
C GLU A 70 -0.69 -10.93 -11.45
N LEU A 71 -0.63 -9.60 -11.42
CA LEU A 71 -1.72 -8.71 -11.82
C LEU A 71 -1.63 -8.29 -13.30
N ASP A 72 -0.59 -8.70 -14.04
CA ASP A 72 -0.30 -8.30 -15.43
C ASP A 72 -0.41 -6.77 -15.62
N VAL A 73 0.23 -6.00 -14.73
CA VAL A 73 0.09 -4.54 -14.68
C VAL A 73 0.74 -3.89 -15.90
N VAL A 74 -0.02 -3.04 -16.58
CA VAL A 74 0.48 -2.16 -17.64
C VAL A 74 0.21 -0.72 -17.26
N THR A 75 1.26 0.11 -17.24
CA THR A 75 1.16 1.55 -16.97
C THR A 75 1.86 2.36 -18.06
N GLU A 76 1.34 3.55 -18.34
CA GLU A 76 1.97 4.54 -19.21
C GLU A 76 2.35 5.79 -18.41
N GLU A 77 3.60 6.24 -18.55
CA GLU A 77 4.05 7.47 -17.89
C GLU A 77 3.46 8.71 -18.55
N THR A 78 2.81 9.56 -17.74
CA THR A 78 2.25 10.84 -18.19
C THR A 78 2.83 12.00 -17.38
N GLN A 79 2.51 13.24 -17.78
CA GLN A 79 2.88 14.43 -17.00
C GLN A 79 2.26 14.46 -15.58
N TYR A 80 1.20 13.68 -15.34
CA TYR A 80 0.50 13.57 -14.05
C TYR A 80 0.92 12.33 -13.25
N GLY A 81 1.89 11.56 -13.75
CA GLY A 81 2.31 10.28 -13.19
C GLY A 81 1.85 9.07 -14.02
N PRO A 82 2.11 7.85 -13.54
CA PRO A 82 1.75 6.63 -14.26
C PRO A 82 0.24 6.46 -14.31
N MET A 83 -0.29 6.39 -15.53
CA MET A 83 -1.68 6.02 -15.80
C MET A 83 -1.77 4.50 -15.87
N LEU A 84 -2.77 3.92 -15.19
CA LEU A 84 -3.05 2.49 -15.27
C LEU A 84 -3.79 2.19 -16.57
N MET A 85 -3.19 1.30 -17.39
CA MET A 85 -3.64 0.98 -18.74
C MET A 85 -4.14 -0.45 -18.86
N GLY A 86 -3.62 -1.37 -18.02
CA GLY A 86 -3.92 -2.78 -18.12
C GLY A 86 -3.75 -3.55 -16.82
N LEU A 87 -4.58 -4.57 -16.68
CA LEU A 87 -4.63 -5.53 -15.58
C LEU A 87 -5.16 -6.88 -16.08
N LYS A 88 -4.63 -7.99 -15.55
CA LYS A 88 -5.02 -9.38 -15.88
C LYS A 88 -5.11 -9.65 -17.39
N GLY A 89 -4.18 -9.10 -18.16
CA GLY A 89 -4.10 -9.27 -19.61
C GLY A 89 -5.09 -8.40 -20.42
N TYR A 90 -5.99 -7.67 -19.77
CA TYR A 90 -6.83 -6.67 -20.44
C TYR A 90 -6.12 -5.31 -20.50
N SER A 91 -6.28 -4.58 -21.60
CA SER A 91 -5.77 -3.22 -21.78
C SER A 91 -6.89 -2.32 -22.29
N THR A 92 -7.09 -1.17 -21.66
CA THR A 92 -8.14 -0.21 -22.01
C THR A 92 -7.84 0.51 -23.32
N ASP A 93 -8.85 0.74 -24.16
CA ASP A 93 -8.76 1.75 -25.21
C ASP A 93 -8.87 3.14 -24.58
N ILE A 94 -7.75 3.84 -24.38
CA ILE A 94 -7.72 5.16 -23.70
C ILE A 94 -8.60 6.24 -24.33
N THR A 95 -9.09 6.04 -25.56
CA THR A 95 -10.01 6.98 -26.20
C THR A 95 -11.46 6.74 -25.82
N LYS A 96 -11.76 5.60 -25.18
CA LYS A 96 -13.12 5.14 -24.85
C LYS A 96 -13.28 4.66 -23.42
N GLU A 97 -12.24 4.10 -22.82
CA GLU A 97 -12.27 3.32 -21.60
C GLU A 97 -11.15 3.75 -20.64
N PHE A 98 -11.38 3.52 -19.36
CA PHE A 98 -10.39 3.67 -18.30
C PHE A 98 -10.69 2.71 -17.15
N PHE A 99 -9.67 2.38 -16.36
CA PHE A 99 -9.88 1.72 -15.07
C PHE A 99 -10.35 2.75 -14.04
N ASN A 100 -11.62 2.69 -13.67
CA ASN A 100 -12.13 3.37 -12.49
C ASN A 100 -11.59 2.65 -11.25
N ILE A 101 -10.99 3.42 -10.35
CA ILE A 101 -10.41 2.92 -9.11
C ILE A 101 -11.34 3.32 -7.98
N ASN A 102 -11.79 2.33 -7.21
CA ASN A 102 -12.61 2.53 -6.03
C ASN A 102 -11.86 2.00 -4.80
N ILE A 103 -11.84 2.79 -3.73
CA ILE A 103 -11.17 2.49 -2.47
C ILE A 103 -12.26 2.38 -1.40
N ASN A 104 -12.44 1.19 -0.84
CA ASN A 104 -13.41 0.93 0.23
C ASN A 104 -14.86 1.38 -0.10
N GLY A 105 -15.27 1.32 -1.36
CA GLY A 105 -16.60 1.75 -1.82
C GLY A 105 -16.66 3.17 -2.38
N GLU A 106 -15.58 3.96 -2.31
CA GLU A 106 -15.54 5.35 -2.80
C GLU A 106 -14.58 5.53 -3.98
N ASP A 107 -15.00 6.28 -5.00
CA ASP A 107 -14.17 6.53 -6.18
C ASP A 107 -12.91 7.35 -5.82
N ALA A 108 -11.76 6.88 -6.31
CA ALA A 108 -10.50 7.56 -6.11
C ALA A 108 -10.50 8.91 -6.84
N MET A 109 -10.03 9.94 -6.16
CA MET A 109 -9.91 11.30 -6.71
C MET A 109 -8.51 11.62 -7.26
N VAL A 110 -7.55 10.71 -7.06
CA VAL A 110 -6.15 10.84 -7.43
C VAL A 110 -5.65 9.55 -8.08
N GLY A 111 -4.53 9.63 -8.81
CA GLY A 111 -3.96 8.46 -9.49
C GLY A 111 -3.22 7.51 -8.56
N ILE A 112 -2.84 6.33 -9.07
CA ILE A 112 -2.18 5.24 -8.32
C ILE A 112 -0.91 5.67 -7.56
N LYS A 113 -0.22 6.71 -8.05
CA LYS A 113 0.97 7.27 -7.41
C LYS A 113 0.68 7.99 -6.08
N GLU A 114 -0.53 8.49 -5.91
CA GLU A 114 -0.92 9.31 -4.76
C GLU A 114 -1.92 8.61 -3.83
N ILE A 115 -2.52 7.50 -4.27
CA ILE A 115 -3.41 6.68 -3.42
C ILE A 115 -2.57 5.99 -2.34
N PRO A 116 -2.78 6.28 -1.05
CA PRO A 116 -2.03 5.63 0.04
C PRO A 116 -2.49 4.19 0.24
N VAL A 117 -1.57 3.31 0.64
CA VAL A 117 -1.88 1.93 1.02
C VAL A 117 -1.99 1.81 2.53
N ASN A 118 -3.20 1.56 3.03
CA ASN A 118 -3.50 1.27 4.43
C ASN A 118 -3.87 -0.20 4.62
N ASP A 119 -3.65 -0.70 5.84
CA ASP A 119 -4.05 -2.05 6.21
C ASP A 119 -5.57 -2.23 6.06
N LYS A 120 -5.96 -3.34 5.42
CA LYS A 120 -7.34 -3.76 5.12
C LYS A 120 -8.08 -2.92 4.08
N ASP A 121 -7.38 -2.07 3.33
CA ASP A 121 -7.99 -1.40 2.20
C ASP A 121 -8.43 -2.41 1.13
N VAL A 122 -9.55 -2.12 0.49
CA VAL A 122 -10.05 -2.84 -0.67
C VAL A 122 -9.97 -1.90 -1.88
N TYR A 123 -9.13 -2.27 -2.85
CA TYR A 123 -8.99 -1.58 -4.13
C TYR A 123 -9.77 -2.34 -5.18
N THR A 124 -10.76 -1.69 -5.80
CA THR A 124 -11.52 -2.25 -6.90
C THR A 124 -11.20 -1.49 -8.18
N PHE A 125 -10.78 -2.22 -9.21
CA PHE A 125 -10.51 -1.73 -10.54
C PHE A 125 -11.62 -2.23 -11.46
N GLU A 126 -12.42 -1.31 -11.99
CA GLU A 126 -13.52 -1.62 -12.91
C GLU A 126 -13.32 -0.85 -14.21
N VAL A 127 -13.44 -1.55 -15.34
CA VAL A 127 -13.35 -0.88 -16.65
C VAL A 127 -14.64 -0.12 -16.90
N LYS A 128 -14.52 1.20 -17.12
CA LYS A 128 -15.64 2.08 -17.44
C LYS A 128 -15.39 2.82 -18.75
N GLY A 129 -16.47 3.04 -19.48
CA GLY A 129 -16.47 3.94 -20.64
C GLY A 129 -16.66 5.40 -20.24
N PHE A 130 -16.22 6.32 -21.10
CA PHE A 130 -16.51 7.76 -20.98
C PHE A 130 -17.97 8.11 -21.33
#